data_AF-A0A183NNP5-F1
#
_entry.id   AF-A0A183NNP5-F1
#
_cell.length_a   1.000
_cell.length_b   1.000
_cell.length_c   1.000
_cell.angle_alpha   90.00
_cell.angle_beta   90.00
_cell.angle_gamma   90.00
#
_symmetry.space_group_name_H-M   'P 1'
#
loop_
_entity.id
_entity.type
_entity.pdbx_description
1 polymer ?
#
loop_
_entity_poly.entity_id
_entity_poly.type
_entity_poly.pdbx_seq_one_letter_code
_entity_poly.pdbx_strand_id
1 'polypeptide(L)'
;MPTRTGRNLVLNINSRDTVIFERLACTSLFTQSTMDHLENFAKTGLRTLCIAWTEVDPAFYNKWVGNFYKASTALNDREAKLESVANEIEQVS
;
A
#
# COMPACT_ATOMS: atom_id res chain seq x y z
N MET A 1 -15.12 -12.22 -0.16
CA MET A 1 -15.73 -11.01 -0.77
C MET A 1 -16.18 -10.13 0.38
N PRO A 2 -15.67 -8.89 0.52
CA PRO A 2 -16.12 -8.02 1.61
C PRO A 2 -17.61 -7.71 1.43
N THR A 3 -18.38 -7.92 2.48
CA THR A 3 -19.83 -7.72 2.53
C THR A 3 -20.15 -6.23 2.62
N ARG A 4 -21.04 -5.78 1.73
CA ARG A 4 -21.36 -4.37 1.50
C ARG A 4 -22.32 -3.82 2.55
N THR A 5 -21.77 -3.34 3.67
CA THR A 5 -22.49 -2.54 4.68
C THR A 5 -21.55 -1.45 5.18
N GLY A 6 -21.70 -0.23 4.63
CA GLY A 6 -20.84 0.92 4.91
C GLY A 6 -19.95 1.30 3.71
N ARG A 7 -19.75 2.60 3.45
CA ARG A 7 -18.70 3.06 2.51
C ARG A 7 -17.36 2.92 3.20
N ASN A 8 -16.79 1.73 3.21
CA ASN A 8 -15.42 1.52 3.68
C ASN A 8 -14.46 2.01 2.59
N LEU A 9 -13.51 2.86 2.94
CA LEU A 9 -12.42 3.23 2.04
C LEU A 9 -11.37 2.12 2.10
N VAL A 10 -10.96 1.63 0.93
CA VAL A 10 -9.97 0.57 0.83
C VAL A 10 -8.79 1.10 0.03
N LEU A 11 -7.60 1.03 0.62
CA LEU A 11 -6.35 1.27 -0.09
C LEU A 11 -5.90 -0.04 -0.74
N ASN A 12 -5.50 0.02 -2.01
CA ASN A 12 -4.95 -1.11 -2.75
C ASN A 12 -3.57 -0.73 -3.28
N ILE A 13 -2.56 -1.53 -2.94
CA ILE A 13 -1.16 -1.31 -3.32
C ILE A 13 -0.71 -2.50 -4.18
N ASN A 14 -0.26 -2.22 -5.40
CA ASN A 14 0.30 -3.21 -6.32
C ASN A 14 1.79 -2.90 -6.48
N SER A 15 2.67 -3.77 -5.97
CA SER A 15 4.12 -3.56 -6.07
C SER A 15 4.87 -4.89 -6.15
N ARG A 16 6.20 -4.82 -6.22
CA ARG A 16 7.04 -6.01 -6.07
C ARG A 16 6.91 -6.54 -4.64
N ASP A 17 7.13 -7.83 -4.52
CA ASP A 17 7.14 -8.60 -3.28
C ASP A 17 7.90 -7.90 -2.16
N THR A 18 9.18 -7.57 -2.37
CA THR A 18 10.04 -6.90 -1.37
C THR A 18 9.42 -5.62 -0.80
N VAL A 19 8.87 -4.75 -1.65
CA VAL A 19 8.28 -3.46 -1.24
C VAL A 19 6.96 -3.64 -0.49
N ILE A 20 6.14 -4.63 -0.88
CA ILE A 20 4.88 -4.91 -0.17
C ILE A 20 5.17 -5.50 1.20
N PHE A 21 6.12 -6.44 1.31
CA PHE A 21 6.41 -7.11 2.58
C PHE A 21 6.96 -6.18 3.66
N GLU A 22 7.73 -5.15 3.29
CA GLU A 22 8.23 -4.12 4.23
C GLU A 22 7.11 -3.26 4.85
N ARG A 23 5.93 -3.24 4.23
CA ARG A 23 4.80 -2.37 4.59
C ARG A 23 3.59 -3.14 5.15
N LEU A 24 3.67 -4.47 5.20
CA LEU A 24 2.58 -5.31 5.74
C LEU A 24 2.54 -5.26 7.27
N ALA A 25 1.34 -5.30 7.83
CA ALA A 25 1.13 -5.48 9.26
C ALA A 25 1.71 -6.82 9.73
N CYS A 26 2.30 -6.84 10.93
CA CYS A 26 2.81 -8.06 11.57
C CYS A 26 1.73 -9.14 11.80
N THR A 27 0.45 -8.74 11.75
CA THR A 27 -0.73 -9.61 11.92
C THR A 27 -1.15 -10.32 10.64
N SER A 28 -0.49 -10.07 9.49
CA SER A 28 -0.83 -10.71 8.22
C SER A 28 -0.55 -12.22 8.26
N LEU A 29 -1.60 -13.02 8.11
CA LEU A 29 -1.58 -14.48 8.35
C LEU A 29 -0.88 -15.28 7.25
N PHE A 30 -0.79 -14.75 6.04
CA PHE A 30 -0.34 -15.50 4.86
C PHE A 30 1.03 -15.04 4.31
N THR A 31 1.75 -14.22 5.08
CA THR A 31 3.04 -13.63 4.67
C THR A 31 4.04 -14.69 4.25
N GLN A 32 4.30 -15.69 5.10
CA GLN A 32 5.31 -16.72 4.83
C GLN A 32 4.93 -17.60 3.63
N SER A 33 3.70 -18.12 3.60
CA SER A 33 3.24 -18.96 2.48
C SER A 33 3.25 -18.23 1.15
N THR A 34 2.95 -16.92 1.14
CA THR A 34 3.02 -16.10 -0.07
C THR A 34 4.47 -15.92 -0.52
N MET A 35 5.40 -15.70 0.41
CA MET A 35 6.83 -15.59 0.11
C MET A 35 7.37 -16.86 -0.54
N ASP A 36 7.05 -18.05 0.00
CA ASP A 36 7.49 -19.33 -0.54
C ASP A 36 7.01 -19.54 -1.99
N HIS A 37 5.77 -19.15 -2.30
CA HIS A 37 5.24 -19.22 -3.67
C HIS A 37 5.94 -18.24 -4.63
N LEU A 38 6.22 -17.02 -4.17
CA LEU A 38 6.91 -16.00 -4.97
C LEU A 38 8.34 -16.43 -5.32
N GLU A 39 9.05 -17.05 -4.37
CA GLU A 39 10.36 -17.63 -4.64
C GLU A 39 10.30 -18.74 -5.70
N ASN A 40 9.27 -19.59 -5.65
CA ASN A 40 9.07 -20.64 -6.64
C ASN A 40 8.76 -20.07 -8.04
N PHE A 41 7.97 -19.00 -8.11
CA PHE A 41 7.70 -18.28 -9.36
C PHE A 41 8.96 -17.61 -9.92
N ALA A 42 9.81 -17.03 -9.06
CA ALA A 42 11.08 -16.46 -9.48
C ALA A 42 12.02 -17.55 -10.06
N LYS A 43 12.09 -18.72 -9.43
CA LYS A 43 12.89 -19.88 -9.91
C LYS A 43 12.45 -20.37 -11.30
N THR A 44 11.18 -20.18 -11.65
CA THR A 44 10.61 -20.57 -12.95
C THR A 44 10.62 -19.45 -13.98
N GLY A 45 11.18 -18.28 -13.66
CA GLY A 45 11.32 -17.14 -14.57
C GLY A 45 10.04 -16.31 -14.74
N LEU A 46 9.04 -16.49 -13.88
CA LEU A 46 7.80 -15.72 -13.91
C LEU A 46 8.00 -14.34 -13.28
N ARG A 47 7.35 -13.33 -13.85
CA ARG A 47 7.23 -12.02 -13.22
C ARG A 47 6.11 -12.06 -12.19
N THR A 48 6.41 -11.69 -10.96
CA THR A 48 5.46 -11.66 -9.84
C THR A 48 5.07 -10.22 -9.49
N LEU A 49 3.84 -10.05 -9.02
CA LEU A 49 3.35 -8.83 -8.40
C LEU A 49 2.60 -9.21 -7.13
N CYS A 50 2.79 -8.41 -6.08
CA CYS A 50 2.07 -8.53 -4.84
C CYS A 50 1.02 -7.43 -4.74
N ILE A 51 -0.18 -7.83 -4.29
CA ILE A 51 -1.29 -6.93 -4.07
C ILE A 51 -1.62 -6.99 -2.59
N ALA A 52 -1.55 -5.85 -1.92
CA ALA A 52 -2.00 -5.69 -0.54
C ALA A 52 -3.17 -4.71 -0.49
N TRP A 53 -4.04 -4.90 0.48
CA TRP A 53 -5.11 -3.94 0.74
C TRP A 53 -5.33 -3.79 2.23
N THR A 54 -5.78 -2.60 2.62
CA THR A 54 -6.16 -2.29 4.00
C THR A 54 -7.37 -1.35 4.00
N GLU A 55 -8.15 -1.41 5.07
CA GLU A 55 -9.21 -0.43 5.30
C GLU A 55 -8.60 0.86 5.82
N VAL A 56 -9.03 1.99 5.25
CA VAL A 56 -8.55 3.32 5.63
C VAL A 56 -9.64 4.05 6.39
N ASP A 57 -9.28 4.59 7.54
CA ASP A 57 -10.17 5.46 8.30
C ASP A 57 -10.56 6.70 7.46
N PRO A 58 -11.86 7.02 7.31
CA PRO A 58 -12.29 8.17 6.53
C PRO A 58 -11.79 9.52 7.04
N ALA A 59 -11.61 9.69 8.35
CA ALA A 59 -11.10 10.95 8.90
C ALA A 59 -9.60 11.11 8.61
N PHE A 60 -8.82 10.03 8.73
CA PHE A 60 -7.44 9.97 8.28
C PHE A 60 -7.31 10.29 6.78
N TYR A 61 -8.11 9.65 5.92
CA TYR A 61 -8.08 9.91 4.49
C TYR A 61 -8.37 11.37 4.14
N ASN A 62 -9.37 11.97 4.80
CA ASN A 62 -9.72 13.38 4.59
C ASN A 62 -8.59 14.34 5.01
N LYS A 63 -7.80 14.01 6.03
CA LYS A 63 -6.61 14.77 6.39
C LYS A 63 -5.50 14.56 5.34
N TRP A 64 -5.26 13.31 4.98
CA TRP A 64 -4.23 12.91 4.03
C TRP A 64 -4.41 13.55 2.65
N VAL A 65 -5.64 13.60 2.12
CA VAL A 65 -5.91 14.20 0.80
C VAL A 65 -5.56 15.70 0.76
N GLY A 66 -5.72 16.41 1.90
CA GLY A 66 -5.28 17.79 2.03
C GLY A 66 -3.76 17.94 1.96
N ASN A 67 -3.02 17.03 2.59
CA ASN A 67 -1.55 16.98 2.51
C ASN A 67 -1.09 16.63 1.09
N PHE A 68 -1.74 15.65 0.46
CA PHE A 68 -1.46 15.25 -0.91
C PHE A 68 -1.66 16.40 -1.90
N TYR A 69 -2.74 17.17 -1.75
CA TYR A 69 -2.99 18.35 -2.59
C TYR A 69 -1.92 19.44 -2.41
N LYS A 70 -1.49 19.70 -1.18
CA LYS A 70 -0.39 20.65 -0.91
C LYS A 70 0.92 20.18 -1.52
N ALA A 71 1.22 18.88 -1.43
CA ALA A 71 2.41 18.29 -2.03
C ALA A 71 2.37 18.36 -3.56
N SER A 72 1.24 18.05 -4.19
CA SER A 72 1.09 18.04 -5.64
C SER A 72 1.16 19.43 -6.29
N THR A 73 0.80 20.46 -5.54
CA THR A 73 0.86 21.87 -5.97
C THR A 73 2.14 22.60 -5.56
N ALA A 74 3.10 21.90 -4.93
CA ALA A 74 4.35 22.50 -4.51
C ALA A 74 5.25 22.88 -5.71
N LEU A 75 5.78 24.11 -5.69
CA LEU A 75 6.69 24.60 -6.72
C LEU A 75 8.11 24.02 -6.58
N ASN A 76 8.54 23.75 -5.34
CA ASN A 76 9.85 23.19 -5.01
C ASN A 76 9.68 21.83 -4.33
N ASP A 77 10.60 20.90 -4.60
CA ASP A 77 10.70 19.57 -3.99
C ASP A 77 9.40 18.74 -4.08
N ARG A 78 8.66 18.92 -5.18
CA ARG A 78 7.36 18.27 -5.38
C ARG A 78 7.44 16.75 -5.27
N GLU A 79 8.46 16.15 -5.88
CA GLU A 79 8.64 14.68 -5.89
C GLU A 79 8.88 14.14 -4.48
N ALA A 80 9.81 14.75 -3.73
CA ALA A 80 10.08 14.36 -2.34
C ALA A 80 8.86 14.55 -1.42
N LYS A 81 8.08 15.62 -1.63
CA LYS A 81 6.84 15.87 -0.88
C LYS A 81 5.76 14.83 -1.20
N LEU A 82 5.60 14.49 -2.47
CA LEU A 82 4.65 13.45 -2.89
C LEU A 82 5.06 12.08 -2.35
N GLU A 83 6.34 11.74 -2.39
CA GLU A 83 6.88 10.50 -1.82
C GLU A 83 6.64 10.42 -0.31
N SER A 84 6.89 11.52 0.42
CA SER A 84 6.62 11.58 1.86
C SER A 84 5.15 11.33 2.18
N VAL A 85 4.22 11.93 1.41
CA VAL A 85 2.79 11.76 1.62
C VAL A 85 2.32 10.37 1.20
N ALA A 86 2.87 9.79 0.12
CA ALA A 86 2.59 8.41 -0.28
C ALA A 86 3.01 7.43 0.82
N ASN A 87 4.21 7.58 1.38
CA ASN A 87 4.68 6.76 2.49
C ASN A 87 3.76 6.84 3.73
N GLU A 88 3.18 8.01 4.03
CA GLU A 88 2.26 8.19 5.17
C GLU A 88 1.02 7.29 5.07
N ILE A 89 0.42 7.15 3.87
CA ILE A 89 -0.78 6.31 3.69
C ILE A 89 -0.45 4.84 3.48
N GLU A 90 0.74 4.52 2.96
CA GLU A 90 1.19 3.16 2.69
C GLU A 90 1.75 2.44 3.93
N GLN A 91 2.07 3.15 5.02
CA GLN A 91 2.50 2.58 6.30
C GLN A 91 1.38 2.43 7.35
N VAL A 92 0.12 2.63 6.95
CA VAL A 92 -1.03 2.40 7.85
C VAL A 92 -1.30 0.89 7.91
N SER A 93 -0.55 0.19 8.74
CA SER A 93 -0.64 -1.26 8.98
C SER A 93 -0.35 -1.59 10.43
#